data_AF-A0A1H9AQ42-F1
#
_entry.id   AF-A0A1H9AQ42-F1
#
_cell.length_a   1.000
_cell.length_b   1.000
_cell.length_c   1.000
_cell.angle_alpha   90.00
_cell.angle_beta   90.00
_cell.angle_gamma   90.00
#
_symmetry.space_group_name_H-M   'P 1'
#
loop_
_entity.id
_entity.type
_entity.pdbx_description
1 polymer ?
#
loop_
_entity_poly.entity_id
_entity_poly.type
_entity_poly.pdbx_seq_one_letter_code
_entity_poly.pdbx_strand_id
1 'polypeptide(L)' 'MNHRPLHQWQKEHHHRVKDFHKNHALALENGENGNGLLAKWERFVYKKGKALFKSAK' A
#
# COMPACT_ATOMS: atom_id res chain seq x y z
N MET A 1 -7.48 -18.14 -28.77
CA MET A 1 -8.12 -18.03 -27.44
C MET A 1 -8.40 -16.55 -27.17
N ASN A 2 -9.60 -16.18 -26.74
CA ASN A 2 -9.98 -14.78 -26.61
C ASN A 2 -9.40 -14.22 -25.29
N HIS A 3 -8.27 -13.51 -25.35
CA HIS A 3 -7.53 -13.02 -24.16
C HIS A 3 -8.20 -11.83 -23.43
N ARG A 4 -9.34 -11.35 -23.92
CA ARG A 4 -10.05 -10.16 -23.41
C ARG A 4 -10.50 -10.28 -21.94
N PRO A 5 -11.05 -11.41 -21.46
CA PRO A 5 -11.47 -11.55 -20.06
C PRO A 5 -10.30 -11.51 -19.08
N LEU A 6 -9.16 -12.13 -19.44
CA LEU A 6 -7.94 -12.14 -18.62
C LEU A 6 -7.38 -10.72 -18.46
N HIS A 7 -7.36 -9.95 -19.54
CA HIS A 7 -6.89 -8.57 -19.53
C HIS A 7 -7.78 -7.64 -18.69
N GLN A 8 -9.09 -7.85 -18.70
CA GLN A 8 -10.02 -7.08 -17.87
C GLN A 8 -9.85 -7.39 -16.38
N TRP A 9 -9.78 -8.67 -16.02
CA TRP A 9 -9.54 -9.09 -14.63
C TRP A 9 -8.20 -8.56 -14.08
N GLN A 10 -7.14 -8.58 -14.90
CA GLN A 10 -5.84 -8.02 -14.52
C GLN A 10 -5.92 -6.50 -14.27
N LYS A 11 -6.60 -5.75 -15.15
CA LYS A 11 -6.82 -4.32 -14.97
C LYS A 11 -7.58 -4.00 -13.69
N GLU A 12 -8.63 -4.75 -13.40
CA GLU A 12 -9.41 -4.60 -12.19
C GLU A 12 -8.59 -4.98 -10.95
N HIS A 13 -7.80 -6.05 -11.03
CA HIS A 13 -6.87 -6.43 -9.96
C HIS A 13 -5.86 -5.31 -9.67
N HIS A 14 -5.22 -4.76 -10.70
CA HIS A 14 -4.30 -3.62 -10.55
C HIS A 14 -4.97 -2.40 -9.93
N HIS A 15 -6.22 -2.11 -10.30
CA HIS A 15 -7.00 -1.05 -9.66
C HIS A 15 -7.21 -1.33 -8.17
N ARG A 16 -7.72 -2.51 -7.81
CA ARG A 16 -7.93 -2.89 -6.40
C ARG A 16 -6.63 -2.84 -5.59
N VAL A 17 -5.53 -3.30 -6.17
CA VAL A 17 -4.21 -3.27 -5.51
C VAL A 17 -3.74 -1.83 -5.30
N LYS A 18 -3.86 -0.96 -6.30
CA LYS A 18 -3.51 0.46 -6.18
C LYS A 18 -4.33 1.15 -5.09
N ASP A 19 -5.64 0.90 -5.04
CA ASP A 19 -6.53 1.51 -4.06
C ASP A 19 -6.25 0.97 -2.65
N PHE A 20 -5.99 -0.33 -2.53
CA PHE A 20 -5.53 -0.94 -1.29
C PHE A 20 -4.26 -0.25 -0.76
N HIS A 21 -3.23 -0.08 -1.59
CA HIS A 21 -1.98 0.55 -1.17
C HIS A 21 -2.17 1.99 -0.71
N LYS A 22 -3.02 2.77 -1.41
CA LYS A 22 -3.34 4.14 -1.01
C LYS A 22 -4.02 4.18 0.36
N ASN A 23 -5.05 3.36 0.55
CA ASN A 23 -5.81 3.32 1.79
C ASN A 23 -4.94 2.82 2.96
N HIS A 24 -4.10 1.82 2.70
CA HIS A 24 -3.19 1.27 3.70
C HIS A 24 -2.10 2.26 4.12
N ALA A 25 -1.54 3.01 3.17
CA ALA A 25 -0.58 4.08 3.49
C ALA A 25 -1.22 5.15 4.39
N LEU A 26 -2.47 5.53 4.15
CA LEU A 26 -3.21 6.44 5.04
C LEU A 26 -3.42 5.84 6.44
N ALA A 27 -3.81 4.56 6.52
CA ALA A 27 -3.95 3.87 7.80
C ALA A 27 -2.62 3.81 8.58
N LEU A 28 -1.48 3.62 7.90
CA LEU A 28 -0.15 3.66 8.51
C LEU A 28 0.20 5.05 9.05
N GLU A 29 -0.19 6.11 8.34
CA GLU A 29 0.00 7.51 8.78
C GLU A 29 -0.83 7.84 10.02
N ASN A 30 -2.10 7.44 10.01
CA ASN A 30 -3.06 7.73 11.08
C ASN A 30 -2.89 6.85 12.31
N GLY A 31 -2.18 5.72 12.19
CA GLY A 31 -2.06 4.79 13.31
C GLY A 31 -3.07 3.63 13.29
N GLU A 32 -3.87 3.52 12.25
CA GLU A 32 -5.09 2.70 12.17
C GLU A 32 -4.85 1.27 11.64
N ASN A 33 -3.61 0.91 11.25
CA ASN A 33 -3.23 -0.45 10.84
C ASN A 33 -3.16 -1.47 12.00
N GLY A 34 -3.58 -1.08 13.21
CA GLY A 34 -3.61 -1.93 14.40
C GLY A 34 -2.50 -1.66 15.41
N ASN A 35 -2.60 -2.39 16.54
CA ASN A 35 -1.80 -2.14 17.76
C ASN A 35 -0.79 -3.25 18.11
N GLY A 36 -0.76 -4.34 17.34
CA GLY A 36 0.20 -5.44 17.54
C GLY A 36 1.64 -5.04 17.24
N LEU A 37 2.60 -5.88 17.66
CA LEU A 37 4.03 -5.64 17.42
C LEU A 37 4.36 -5.51 15.93
N LEU A 38 3.77 -6.35 15.08
CA LEU A 38 3.94 -6.28 13.63
C LEU A 38 3.40 -4.97 13.04
N ALA A 39 2.21 -4.53 13.48
CA ALA A 39 1.63 -3.26 13.02
C ALA A 39 2.49 -2.05 13.42
N LYS A 40 3.10 -2.09 14.61
CA LYS A 40 4.07 -1.06 15.06
C LYS A 40 5.35 -1.09 14.22
N TRP A 41 5.89 -2.27 13.93
CA TRP A 41 7.08 -2.42 13.10
C TRP A 41 6.86 -1.94 11.66
N GLU A 42 5.72 -2.32 11.07
CA GLU A 42 5.31 -1.86 9.74
C GLU A 42 5.27 -0.32 9.66
N ARG A 43 4.61 0.31 10.65
CA ARG A 43 4.54 1.78 10.76
C ARG A 43 5.92 2.42 10.96
N PHE A 44 6.82 1.78 11.72
CA PHE A 44 8.19 2.25 11.89
C PHE A 44 8.94 2.27 10.55
N VAL A 45 8.92 1.16 9.81
CA VAL A 45 9.58 1.04 8.50
C VAL A 45 8.98 2.05 7.52
N TYR A 46 7.65 2.17 7.45
CA TYR A 46 6.98 3.14 6.59
C TYR A 46 7.43 4.58 6.87
N LYS A 47 7.43 5.01 8.14
CA LYS A 47 7.85 6.36 8.53
C LYS A 47 9.30 6.65 8.18
N LYS A 48 10.20 5.69 8.38
CA LYS A 48 11.62 5.82 8.01
C LYS A 48 11.78 5.94 6.49
N GLY A 49 11.12 5.08 5.71
CA GLY A 49 11.14 5.16 4.25
C GLY A 49 10.60 6.49 3.72
N LYS A 50 9.48 6.97 4.26
CA LYS A 50 8.91 8.29 3.91
C LYS A 50 9.85 9.44 4.24
N ALA A 51 10.55 9.39 5.37
CA ALA A 51 11.54 10.41 5.74
C ALA A 51 12.73 10.41 4.77
N LEU A 52 13.27 9.24 4.44
CA LEU A 52 14.37 9.11 3.47
C LEU A 52 13.97 9.64 2.08
N PHE A 53 12.77 9.29 1.60
CA PHE A 53 12.28 9.81 0.32
C PHE A 53 12.14 11.33 0.31
N LYS A 54 11.68 11.93 1.42
CA LYS A 54 11.61 13.40 1.57
C LYS A 54 12.99 14.06 1.62
N SER A 55 13.97 13.40 2.22
CA SER A 55 15.35 13.91 2.28
C SER A 55 16.10 13.79 0.96
N ALA A 56 15.75 12.82 0.13
CA ALA A 56 16.38 12.58 -1.17
C ALA A 56 15.78 13.39 -2.33
N LYS A 57 14.67 14.08 -2.09
CA LYS A 57 13.97 14.93 -3.05
C LYS A 57 14.22 16.39 -2.74
#